data_AF-A0A7S0PBE8-F1
#
_entry.id   AF-A0A7S0PBE8-F1
#
_cell.length_a   1.000
_cell.length_b   1.000
_cell.length_c   1.000
_cell.angle_alpha   90.00
_cell.angle_beta   90.00
_cell.angle_gamma   90.00
#
_symmetry.space_group_name_H-M   'P 1'
#
loop_
_entity.id
_entity.type
_entity.pdbx_description
1 polymer ?
#
loop_
_entity_poly.entity_id
_entity_poly.type
_entity_poly.pdbx_seq_one_letter_code
_entity_poly.pdbx_strand_id
1 'polypeptide(L)'
;GVGGASDTEPGTAVASPRTTVARSGLTQLQRVMAAYVAEYNSVSPRPMPLAVFAYAVQHLCRIGRALRLAGGHAVLLGDPGSSRRSLTRLAAYMGGHDLVEVEP
;
A
#
# COMPACT_ATOMS: atom_id res chain seq x y z
N GLY A 1 33.30 -42.76 -38.59
CA GLY A 1 33.19 -41.47 -37.88
C GLY A 1 32.20 -41.64 -36.74
N VAL A 2 32.45 -41.15 -35.52
CA VAL A 2 32.28 -39.75 -35.07
C VAL A 2 30.85 -39.22 -35.35
N GLY A 3 30.10 -38.62 -34.42
CA GLY A 3 30.33 -38.31 -32.98
C GLY A 3 29.45 -37.11 -32.55
N GLY A 4 29.07 -37.02 -31.26
CA GLY A 4 28.21 -35.94 -30.68
C GLY A 4 26.72 -36.36 -30.56
N ALA A 5 25.95 -36.13 -29.49
CA ALA A 5 25.90 -35.03 -28.51
C ALA A 5 25.64 -33.66 -29.18
N SER A 6 24.72 -32.78 -28.73
CA SER A 6 23.75 -32.81 -27.61
C SER A 6 22.42 -32.14 -28.09
N ASP A 7 21.41 -31.75 -27.30
CA ASP A 7 21.27 -31.54 -25.84
C ASP A 7 19.80 -31.65 -25.34
N THR A 8 19.54 -31.16 -24.14
CA THR A 8 18.27 -31.14 -23.39
C THR A 8 17.43 -29.88 -23.70
N GLU A 9 16.13 -30.05 -24.00
CA GLU A 9 15.15 -28.94 -24.01
C GLU A 9 14.88 -28.44 -22.58
N PRO A 10 15.23 -27.19 -22.20
CA PRO A 10 14.88 -26.65 -20.90
C PRO A 10 13.42 -26.20 -20.91
N GLY A 11 12.57 -26.90 -20.15
CA GLY A 11 11.14 -26.61 -20.06
C GLY A 11 10.86 -25.13 -19.78
N THR A 12 9.95 -24.53 -20.56
CA THR A 12 9.57 -23.12 -20.47
C THR A 12 9.01 -22.79 -19.08
N ALA A 13 9.88 -22.29 -18.19
CA ALA A 13 9.46 -21.67 -16.95
C ALA A 13 8.70 -20.38 -17.31
N VAL A 14 7.37 -20.47 -17.40
CA VAL A 14 6.51 -19.30 -17.50
C VAL A 14 6.70 -18.48 -16.23
N ALA A 15 7.54 -17.46 -16.33
CA ALA A 15 7.76 -16.50 -15.27
C ALA A 15 6.49 -15.65 -15.13
N SER A 16 5.53 -16.15 -14.35
CA SER A 16 4.35 -15.41 -13.93
C SER A 16 4.78 -14.00 -13.52
N PRO A 17 4.15 -12.94 -14.05
CA PRO A 17 4.63 -11.58 -13.86
C PRO A 17 4.56 -11.23 -12.37
N ARG A 18 5.69 -11.40 -11.68
CA ARG A 18 5.92 -10.89 -10.33
C ARG A 18 5.79 -9.38 -10.44
N THR A 19 4.61 -8.88 -10.08
CA THR A 19 4.18 -7.49 -10.26
C THR A 19 5.34 -6.55 -10.05
N THR A 20 5.79 -5.88 -11.11
CA THR A 20 6.90 -4.94 -11.07
C THR A 20 6.45 -3.68 -10.34
N VAL A 21 6.32 -3.79 -9.01
CA VAL A 21 6.05 -2.65 -8.14
C VAL A 21 7.25 -1.73 -8.28
N ALA A 22 7.08 -0.66 -9.05
CA ALA A 22 8.09 0.37 -9.20
C ALA A 22 8.55 0.78 -7.79
N ARG A 23 9.87 0.67 -7.53
CA ARG A 23 10.48 1.15 -6.28
C ARG A 23 10.48 2.68 -6.31
N SER A 24 9.31 3.27 -6.13
CA SER A 24 9.10 4.70 -5.99
C SER A 24 9.91 5.20 -4.80
N GLY A 25 10.74 6.23 -5.04
CA GLY A 25 11.52 6.84 -3.97
C GLY A 25 10.62 7.43 -2.89
N LEU A 26 11.13 7.51 -1.65
CA LEU A 26 10.35 8.03 -0.51
C LEU A 26 9.73 9.41 -0.81
N THR A 27 10.48 10.32 -1.42
CA THR A 27 10.03 11.65 -1.85
C THR A 27 8.91 11.62 -2.90
N GLN A 28 8.87 10.58 -3.75
CA GLN A 28 7.77 10.39 -4.70
C GLN A 28 6.52 9.88 -3.98
N LEU A 29 6.66 8.88 -3.10
CA LEU A 29 5.56 8.38 -2.28
C LEU A 29 4.96 9.46 -1.37
N GLN A 30 5.80 10.32 -0.77
CA GLN A 30 5.36 11.48 0.01
C GLN A 30 4.48 12.42 -0.83
N ARG A 31 4.92 12.78 -2.04
CA ARG A 31 4.12 13.65 -2.94
C ARG A 31 2.81 13.01 -3.35
N VAL A 32 2.81 11.73 -3.73
CA VAL A 32 1.59 10.99 -4.10
C VAL A 32 0.61 10.91 -2.93
N MET A 33 1.09 10.54 -1.73
CA MET A 33 0.23 10.45 -0.54
C MET A 33 -0.27 11.83 -0.07
N ALA A 34 0.51 12.91 -0.24
CA ALA A 34 0.06 14.27 0.03
C ALA A 34 -1.05 14.72 -0.94
N ALA A 35 -0.97 14.32 -2.22
CA ALA A 35 -2.04 14.55 -3.19
C ALA A 35 -3.34 13.82 -2.77
N TYR A 36 -3.25 12.54 -2.35
CA TYR A 36 -4.40 11.81 -1.82
C TYR A 36 -5.01 12.45 -0.55
N VAL A 37 -4.21 13.08 0.32
CA VAL A 37 -4.76 13.85 1.46
C VAL A 37 -5.54 15.08 0.97
N ALA A 38 -5.02 15.80 -0.03
CA ALA A 38 -5.70 16.96 -0.60
C ALA A 38 -7.00 16.58 -1.31
N GLU A 39 -6.99 15.48 -2.06
CA GLU A 39 -8.16 14.91 -2.74
C GLU A 39 -9.21 14.41 -1.74
N TYR A 40 -8.80 13.61 -0.74
CA TYR A 40 -9.70 13.20 0.35
C TYR A 40 -10.35 14.41 1.03
N ASN A 41 -9.59 15.47 1.28
CA ASN A 41 -10.09 16.69 1.93
C ASN A 41 -10.98 17.57 1.05
N SER A 42 -10.96 17.41 -0.29
CA SER A 42 -11.86 18.16 -1.18
C SER A 42 -13.20 17.46 -1.41
N VAL A 43 -13.26 16.13 -1.24
CA VAL A 43 -14.48 15.33 -1.45
C VAL A 43 -15.16 14.87 -0.16
N SER A 44 -14.43 14.75 0.95
CA SER A 44 -14.99 14.20 2.20
C SER A 44 -15.72 15.26 3.04
N PRO A 45 -16.92 14.96 3.58
CA PRO A 45 -17.60 15.83 4.55
C PRO A 45 -16.87 15.88 5.91
N ARG A 46 -15.86 15.03 6.14
CA ARG A 46 -15.03 14.99 7.35
C ARG A 46 -13.56 15.16 6.96
N PRO A 47 -13.12 16.40 6.62
CA PRO A 47 -11.74 16.69 6.26
C PRO A 47 -10.79 16.44 7.44
N MET A 48 -9.52 16.22 7.12
CA MET A 48 -8.54 15.62 8.01
C MET A 48 -7.18 16.30 7.84
N PRO A 49 -6.71 17.09 8.84
CA PRO A 49 -5.39 17.70 8.81
C PRO A 49 -4.33 16.62 9.07
N LEU A 50 -3.78 16.03 8.01
CA LEU A 50 -2.78 14.96 8.07
C LEU A 50 -1.52 15.35 7.29
N ALA A 51 -0.42 15.60 8.02
CA ALA A 51 0.88 15.83 7.42
C ALA A 51 1.50 14.52 6.92
N VAL A 52 2.03 14.52 5.69
CA VAL A 52 2.66 13.33 5.07
C VAL A 52 4.18 13.41 5.17
N PHE A 53 4.72 12.79 6.22
CA PHE A 53 6.16 12.64 6.48
C PHE A 53 6.60 11.17 6.33
N ALA A 54 7.91 10.91 6.37
CA ALA A 54 8.49 9.60 6.09
C ALA A 54 7.86 8.44 6.89
N TYR A 55 7.60 8.67 8.18
CA TYR A 55 6.94 7.70 9.05
C TYR A 55 5.47 7.47 8.66
N ALA A 56 4.72 8.52 8.32
CA ALA A 56 3.34 8.39 7.82
C ALA A 56 3.29 7.54 6.54
N VAL A 57 4.21 7.75 5.59
CA VAL A 57 4.33 6.93 4.37
C VAL A 57 4.57 5.46 4.69
N GLN A 58 5.47 5.15 5.63
CA GLN A 58 5.72 3.77 6.05
C GLN A 58 4.47 3.12 6.68
N HIS A 59 3.68 3.87 7.46
CA HIS A 59 2.46 3.37 8.08
C HIS A 59 1.34 3.15 7.06
N LEU A 60 1.13 4.09 6.14
CA LEU A 60 0.20 3.92 5.01
C LEU A 60 0.56 2.70 4.16
N CYS A 61 1.85 2.49 3.86
CA CYS A 61 2.34 1.31 3.16
C CYS A 61 2.12 -0.02 3.92
N ARG A 62 2.12 0.00 5.26
CA ARG A 62 1.80 -1.19 6.09
C ARG A 62 0.29 -1.45 6.12
N ILE A 63 -0.51 -0.42 6.39
CA ILE A 63 -1.98 -0.53 6.48
C ILE A 63 -2.56 -0.94 5.11
N GLY A 64 -2.19 -0.24 4.04
CA GLY A 64 -2.61 -0.57 2.67
C GLY A 64 -2.02 -1.89 2.13
N ARG A 65 -1.14 -2.57 2.88
CA ARG A 65 -0.76 -3.97 2.61
C ARG A 65 -1.67 -4.94 3.36
N ALA A 66 -2.02 -4.65 4.60
CA ALA A 66 -2.97 -5.44 5.37
C ALA A 66 -4.38 -5.43 4.76
N LEU A 67 -4.87 -4.27 4.31
CA LEU A 67 -6.19 -4.13 3.66
C LEU A 67 -6.32 -4.91 2.34
N ARG A 68 -5.19 -5.17 1.65
CA ARG A 68 -5.17 -5.96 0.40
C ARG A 68 -5.03 -7.46 0.60
N LEU A 69 -4.88 -7.93 1.85
CA LEU A 69 -4.86 -9.35 2.14
C LEU A 69 -6.29 -9.87 2.30
N ALA A 70 -6.67 -10.90 1.54
CA ALA A 70 -7.96 -11.55 1.70
C ALA A 70 -8.08 -12.16 3.11
N GLY A 71 -9.12 -11.77 3.87
CA GLY A 71 -9.25 -12.13 5.30
C GLY A 71 -8.21 -11.46 6.21
N GLY A 72 -7.56 -10.39 5.75
CA GLY A 72 -6.54 -9.68 6.52
C GLY A 72 -7.11 -8.88 7.69
N HIS A 73 -6.57 -9.10 8.89
CA HIS A 73 -6.85 -8.30 10.07
C HIS A 73 -5.58 -7.58 10.54
N ALA A 74 -5.74 -6.37 11.07
CA ALA A 74 -4.62 -5.58 11.60
C ALA A 74 -5.01 -4.89 12.91
N VAL A 75 -4.13 -4.98 13.91
CA VAL A 75 -4.23 -4.22 15.17
C VAL A 75 -3.18 -3.13 15.13
N LEU A 76 -3.60 -1.88 15.31
CA LEU A 76 -2.71 -0.72 15.31
C LEU A 76 -2.46 -0.25 16.76
N LEU A 77 -1.23 -0.40 17.24
CA LEU A 77 -0.83 -0.06 18.61
C LEU A 77 -0.17 1.32 18.71
N GLY A 78 -0.01 1.81 19.95
CA GLY A 78 0.72 3.04 20.31
C GLY A 78 -0.14 4.01 21.14
N ASP A 79 0.41 5.19 21.40
CA ASP A 79 -0.16 6.12 22.40
C ASP A 79 -1.52 6.74 22.00
N PRO A 80 -2.35 7.16 22.97
CA PRO A 80 -3.54 7.96 22.72
C PRO A 80 -3.23 9.22 21.89
N GLY A 81 -4.16 9.64 21.03
CA GLY A 81 -3.99 10.81 20.18
C GLY A 81 -3.07 10.63 18.95
N SER A 82 -2.39 9.49 18.80
CA SER A 82 -1.62 9.25 17.56
C SER A 82 -2.54 9.11 16.33
N SER A 83 -1.99 9.41 15.16
CA SER A 83 -2.70 9.50 13.89
C SER A 83 -3.21 8.16 13.31
N ARG A 84 -3.31 7.08 14.11
CA ARG A 84 -3.81 5.75 13.67
C ARG A 84 -5.14 5.84 12.91
N ARG A 85 -6.19 6.45 13.49
CA ARG A 85 -7.52 6.58 12.85
C ARG A 85 -7.40 7.32 11.52
N SER A 86 -6.64 8.42 11.49
CA SER A 86 -6.39 9.23 10.30
C SER A 86 -5.64 8.49 9.19
N LEU A 87 -4.60 7.73 9.55
CA LEU A 87 -3.80 6.95 8.62
C LEU A 87 -4.58 5.75 8.07
N THR A 88 -5.40 5.08 8.90
CA THR A 88 -6.29 4.01 8.43
C THR A 88 -7.34 4.54 7.47
N ARG A 89 -7.94 5.70 7.76
CA ARG A 89 -8.92 6.34 6.88
C ARG A 89 -8.34 6.70 5.52
N LEU A 90 -7.16 7.32 5.50
CA LEU A 90 -6.47 7.62 4.24
C LEU A 90 -6.09 6.33 3.49
N ALA A 91 -5.59 5.29 4.18
CA ALA A 91 -5.23 4.03 3.55
C ALA A 91 -6.43 3.28 2.95
N ALA A 92 -7.60 3.35 3.59
CA ALA A 92 -8.85 2.81 3.07
C ALA A 92 -9.29 3.57 1.80
N TYR A 93 -9.31 4.92 1.87
CA TYR A 93 -9.62 5.77 0.72
C TYR A 93 -8.68 5.54 -0.48
N MET A 94 -7.36 5.53 -0.25
CA MET A 94 -6.36 5.20 -1.27
C MET A 94 -6.50 3.80 -1.86
N GLY A 95 -7.12 2.87 -1.14
CA GLY A 95 -7.41 1.50 -1.60
C GLY A 95 -8.78 1.34 -2.25
N GLY A 96 -9.61 2.38 -2.28
CA GLY A 96 -11.01 2.29 -2.74
C GLY A 96 -11.90 1.46 -1.82
N HIS A 97 -11.59 1.38 -0.53
CA HIS A 97 -12.36 0.64 0.47
C HIS A 97 -13.37 1.54 1.18
N ASP A 98 -14.61 1.07 1.31
CA ASP A 98 -15.59 1.66 2.22
C ASP A 98 -15.10 1.54 3.67
N LEU A 99 -15.33 2.60 4.46
CA LEU A 99 -14.88 2.67 5.84
C LEU A 99 -16.05 2.83 6.79
N VAL A 100 -16.22 1.84 7.67
CA VAL A 100 -17.12 1.92 8.82
C VAL A 100 -16.30 2.28 10.06
N GLU A 101 -16.63 3.41 10.68
CA GLU A 101 -16.10 3.81 11.98
C GLU A 101 -17.26 3.84 12.98
N VAL A 102 -17.14 3.09 14.09
CA VAL A 102 -18.09 3.18 15.20
C VAL A 102 -17.69 4.36 16.09
N GLU A 103 -18.60 5.31 16.28
CA GLU A 103 -18.49 6.34 17.31
C GLU A 103 -19.08 5.78 18.62
N PRO A 104 -18.44 6.03 19.78
CA PRO A 104 -18.90 5.56 21.09
C PRO A 104 -20.07 6.38 21.64
#